data_AF-A0A7Y2M2J5-F1
#
_entry.id   AF-A0A7Y2M2J5-F1
#
_cell.length_a   1.000
_cell.length_b   1.000
_cell.length_c   1.000
_cell.angle_alpha   90.00
_cell.angle_beta   90.00
_cell.angle_gamma   90.00
#
_symmetry.space_group_name_H-M   'P 1'
#
loop_
_entity.id
_entity.type
_entity.pdbx_description
1 polymer ?
#
loop_
_entity_poly.entity_id
_entity_poly.type
_entity_poly.pdbx_seq_one_letter_code
_entity_poly.pdbx_strand_id
1 'polypeptide(L)'
;MPSLPAPLARDRSPTAKIVLYEQVFAWRTGVIVIDKIFRDAAAAVADIVDGTTVLIGGFGRAGQPVELIDALIAHGARDLTIVNNNAGNGDTGLAALLATGRVRKVVCSFPRQHDSWVFDELYRSGRIELELVPQGNLAERIRAAGAGIGAFYSPTGVGTLLAEGKESRIIDGREYVLEYPIAADYALIGALRADRWGNLVYRKTARNFGPVMAAAAATTIVQVDEVVPLGGLDPEAVVTPGIFVDRIVVTGPRPWLRDGAFVGGVDLEGTPLDPAPAATGVAS
;
A
#
# COMPACT_ATOMS: atom_id res chain seq x y z
N MET A 1 -15.06 4.83 37.61
CA MET A 1 -15.39 4.69 36.18
C MET A 1 -15.27 6.06 35.54
N PRO A 2 -14.34 6.29 34.60
CA PRO A 2 -14.27 7.56 33.88
C PRO A 2 -15.41 7.63 32.86
N SER A 3 -16.16 8.73 32.89
CA SER A 3 -17.25 9.03 31.97
C SER A 3 -16.73 9.24 30.54
N LEU A 4 -17.45 8.69 29.55
CA LEU A 4 -17.22 8.97 28.13
C LEU A 4 -17.29 10.48 27.84
N PRO A 5 -16.41 11.04 26.98
CA PRO A 5 -16.53 12.42 26.55
C PRO A 5 -17.81 12.62 25.73
N ALA A 6 -18.48 13.76 25.95
CA ALA A 6 -19.67 14.14 25.20
C ALA A 6 -19.36 14.26 23.69
N PRO A 7 -20.33 13.94 22.81
CA PRO A 7 -20.13 14.09 21.37
C PRO A 7 -19.87 15.57 21.03
N LEU A 8 -18.82 15.82 20.26
CA LEU A 8 -18.50 17.13 19.70
C LEU A 8 -19.74 17.70 19.00
N ALA A 9 -20.18 18.87 19.47
CA ALA A 9 -21.31 19.58 18.89
C ALA A 9 -21.02 19.88 17.41
N ARG A 10 -21.92 19.44 16.51
CA ARG A 10 -21.85 19.81 15.10
C ARG A 10 -22.02 21.33 15.01
N ASP A 11 -20.99 22.03 14.53
CA ASP A 11 -21.06 23.46 14.28
C ASP A 11 -22.16 23.76 13.25
N ARG A 12 -23.17 24.52 13.67
CA ARG A 12 -24.30 24.98 12.84
C ARG A 12 -24.18 26.46 12.52
N SER A 13 -22.99 27.06 12.70
CA SER A 13 -22.74 28.45 12.42
C SER A 13 -23.04 28.80 10.95
N PRO A 14 -23.44 30.06 10.67
CA PRO A 14 -23.56 30.55 9.30
C PRO A 14 -22.27 30.36 8.47
N THR A 15 -21.12 30.39 9.14
CA THR A 15 -19.78 30.21 8.56
C THR A 15 -19.57 28.79 8.01
N ALA A 16 -20.04 27.74 8.69
CA ALA A 16 -19.98 26.36 8.19
C ALA A 16 -20.88 26.14 6.96
N LYS A 17 -22.00 26.86 6.85
CA LYS A 17 -22.83 26.88 5.64
C LYS A 17 -22.16 27.63 4.48
N ILE A 18 -21.39 28.67 4.76
CA ILE A 18 -20.66 29.44 3.73
C ILE A 18 -19.55 28.59 3.10
N VAL A 19 -18.82 27.74 3.83
CA VAL A 19 -17.82 26.84 3.24
C VAL A 19 -18.43 25.81 2.29
N LEU A 20 -19.58 25.22 2.67
CA LEU A 20 -20.33 24.32 1.78
C LEU A 20 -20.91 25.08 0.57
N TYR A 21 -21.33 26.32 0.76
CA TYR A 21 -21.90 27.16 -0.30
C TYR A 21 -20.82 27.66 -1.27
N GLU A 22 -19.62 27.99 -0.80
CA GLU A 22 -18.43 28.32 -1.60
C GLU A 22 -17.98 27.12 -2.44
N GLN A 23 -17.98 25.90 -1.87
CA GLN A 23 -17.74 24.66 -2.61
C GLN A 23 -18.80 24.39 -3.69
N VAL A 24 -20.07 24.73 -3.43
CA VAL A 24 -21.18 24.61 -4.39
C VAL A 24 -21.18 25.75 -5.42
N PHE A 25 -20.69 26.95 -5.09
CA PHE A 25 -20.61 28.09 -6.00
C PHE A 25 -19.41 28.02 -6.95
N ALA A 26 -18.27 27.48 -6.50
CA ALA A 26 -17.15 27.13 -7.39
C ALA A 26 -17.60 26.18 -8.52
N TRP A 27 -18.56 25.31 -8.24
CA TRP A 27 -19.18 24.39 -9.19
C TRP A 27 -19.95 25.08 -10.34
N ARG A 28 -20.37 26.35 -10.18
CA ARG A 28 -21.21 27.07 -11.15
C ARG A 28 -20.44 28.04 -12.06
N THR A 29 -19.16 28.28 -11.82
CA THR A 29 -18.40 29.31 -12.55
C THR A 29 -17.01 28.89 -13.06
N GLY A 30 -16.54 27.68 -12.72
CA GLY A 30 -15.34 27.09 -13.32
C GLY A 30 -15.30 25.60 -13.05
N VAL A 31 -15.10 24.78 -14.09
CA VAL A 31 -14.99 23.32 -13.93
C VAL A 31 -13.84 23.03 -12.96
N ILE A 32 -14.14 22.51 -11.77
CA ILE A 32 -13.10 21.91 -10.92
C ILE A 32 -12.64 20.65 -11.65
N VAL A 33 -11.54 20.76 -12.38
CA VAL A 33 -10.88 19.63 -13.01
C VAL A 33 -10.16 18.87 -11.91
N ILE A 34 -10.79 17.84 -11.34
CA ILE A 34 -10.12 16.91 -10.42
C ILE A 34 -9.04 16.17 -11.21
N ASP A 35 -7.78 16.55 -10.99
CA ASP A 35 -6.63 15.88 -11.57
C ASP A 35 -5.63 15.53 -10.47
N LYS A 36 -5.40 14.23 -10.30
CA LYS A 36 -4.53 13.67 -9.26
C LYS A 36 -3.18 13.23 -9.82
N ILE A 37 -2.88 13.54 -11.08
CA ILE A 37 -1.65 13.13 -11.74
C ILE A 37 -0.51 14.05 -11.32
N PHE A 38 0.55 13.45 -10.76
CA PHE A 38 1.77 14.12 -10.37
C PHE A 38 2.82 14.01 -11.48
N ARG A 39 3.70 15.02 -11.56
CA ARG A 39 4.73 15.09 -12.62
C ARG A 39 5.71 13.91 -12.62
N ASP A 40 6.09 13.45 -11.43
CA ASP A 40 7.07 12.38 -11.22
C ASP A 40 6.97 11.81 -9.79
N ALA A 41 7.65 10.68 -9.57
CA ALA A 41 7.66 9.99 -8.28
C ALA A 41 8.29 10.84 -7.16
N ALA A 42 9.33 11.62 -7.46
CA ALA A 42 10.00 12.47 -6.48
C ALA A 42 9.06 13.55 -5.93
N ALA A 43 8.28 14.21 -6.80
CA ALA A 43 7.27 15.18 -6.39
C ALA A 43 6.13 14.52 -5.58
N ALA A 44 5.78 13.28 -5.92
CA ALA A 44 4.69 12.57 -5.26
C ALA A 44 5.02 12.13 -3.82
N VAL A 45 6.30 12.01 -3.45
CA VAL A 45 6.75 11.59 -2.10
C VAL A 45 7.40 12.72 -1.29
N ALA A 46 7.41 13.95 -1.81
CA ALA A 46 8.23 15.05 -1.28
C ALA A 46 7.86 15.54 0.13
N ASP A 47 6.69 15.19 0.64
CA ASP A 47 6.18 15.56 1.96
C ASP A 47 6.25 14.43 3.00
N ILE A 48 6.78 13.26 2.63
CA ILE A 48 6.97 12.16 3.57
C ILE A 48 8.04 12.55 4.59
N VAL A 49 7.69 12.61 5.87
CA VAL A 49 8.62 13.01 6.93
C VAL A 49 9.18 11.80 7.70
N ASP A 50 10.26 12.04 8.44
CA ASP A 50 10.86 11.05 9.33
C ASP A 50 9.84 10.55 10.37
N GLY A 51 9.95 9.27 10.75
CA GLY A 51 9.09 8.67 11.77
C GLY A 51 7.74 8.14 11.26
N THR A 52 7.37 8.43 10.01
CA THR A 52 6.07 8.04 9.44
C THR A 52 5.90 6.53 9.27
N THR A 53 4.65 6.09 9.29
CA THR A 53 4.25 4.74 8.91
C THR A 53 3.86 4.71 7.44
N VAL A 54 4.43 3.78 6.69
CA VAL A 54 4.20 3.64 5.24
C VAL A 54 3.72 2.21 4.94
N LEU A 55 2.52 2.09 4.38
CA LEU A 55 2.04 0.84 3.77
C LEU A 55 2.68 0.74 2.40
N ILE A 56 3.30 -0.39 2.09
CA ILE A 56 3.85 -0.64 0.75
C ILE A 56 3.12 -1.84 0.17
N GLY A 57 2.47 -1.66 -0.97
CA GLY A 57 1.79 -2.73 -1.69
C GLY A 57 2.76 -3.78 -2.24
N GLY A 58 2.21 -4.95 -2.58
CA GLY A 58 2.95 -6.03 -3.21
C GLY A 58 2.98 -7.33 -2.40
N PHE A 59 3.25 -8.43 -3.11
CA PHE A 59 3.53 -9.74 -2.55
C PHE A 59 4.82 -10.24 -3.20
N GLY A 60 5.93 -10.25 -2.45
CA GLY A 60 7.26 -10.24 -3.04
C GLY A 60 7.38 -9.10 -4.07
N ARG A 61 7.77 -9.44 -5.31
CA ARG A 61 7.85 -8.48 -6.43
C ARG A 61 6.52 -8.17 -7.12
N ALA A 62 5.51 -9.01 -6.96
CA ALA A 62 4.24 -8.84 -7.67
C ALA A 62 3.46 -7.64 -7.12
N GLY A 63 3.27 -6.60 -7.93
CA GLY A 63 2.52 -5.40 -7.53
C GLY A 63 3.29 -4.42 -6.65
N GLN A 64 4.60 -4.64 -6.44
CA GLN A 64 5.44 -3.73 -5.66
C GLN A 64 5.67 -2.41 -6.42
N PRO A 65 5.50 -1.24 -5.78
CA PRO A 65 5.67 0.05 -6.42
C PRO A 65 7.15 0.48 -6.42
N VAL A 66 7.97 -0.12 -7.29
CA VAL A 66 9.43 0.03 -7.27
C VAL A 66 9.87 1.48 -7.44
N GLU A 67 9.32 2.20 -8.40
CA GLU A 67 9.70 3.59 -8.69
C GLU A 67 9.34 4.55 -7.55
N LEU A 68 8.23 4.32 -6.85
CA LEU A 68 7.90 5.08 -5.63
C LEU A 68 8.82 4.73 -4.46
N ILE A 69 9.24 3.47 -4.34
CA ILE A 69 10.22 3.06 -3.32
C ILE A 69 11.58 3.70 -3.61
N ASP A 70 12.04 3.71 -4.86
CA ASP A 70 13.28 4.36 -5.27
C ASP A 70 13.22 5.87 -5.01
N ALA A 71 12.08 6.51 -5.28
CA ALA A 71 11.86 7.92 -4.94
C ALA A 71 11.91 8.17 -3.42
N LEU A 72 11.35 7.27 -2.60
CA LEU A 72 11.44 7.37 -1.13
C LEU A 72 12.89 7.17 -0.63
N ILE A 73 13.64 6.26 -1.25
CA ILE A 73 15.08 6.08 -0.98
C ILE A 73 15.85 7.36 -1.32
N ALA A 74 15.58 7.97 -2.47
CA ALA A 74 16.22 9.21 -2.90
C ALA A 74 15.81 10.40 -2.02
N HIS A 75 14.54 10.45 -1.60
CA HIS A 75 14.02 11.46 -0.66
C HIS A 75 14.77 11.43 0.67
N GLY A 76 15.04 10.24 1.21
CA GLY A 76 15.92 10.06 2.35
C GLY A 76 15.25 10.19 3.72
N ALA A 77 13.92 10.05 3.79
CA ALA A 77 13.20 9.95 5.06
C ALA A 77 13.70 8.78 5.91
N ARG A 78 13.74 8.97 7.21
CA ARG A 78 14.33 8.06 8.21
C ARG A 78 13.32 7.64 9.26
N ASP A 79 13.73 6.69 10.10
CA ASP A 79 12.95 6.20 11.22
C ASP A 79 11.55 5.70 10.81
N LEU A 80 11.45 5.13 9.61
CA LEU A 80 10.19 4.68 9.03
C LEU A 80 9.69 3.41 9.71
N THR A 81 8.37 3.29 9.84
CA THR A 81 7.69 2.01 10.08
C THR A 81 7.11 1.52 8.76
N ILE A 82 7.58 0.39 8.24
CA ILE A 82 7.06 -0.18 7.00
C ILE A 82 6.08 -1.31 7.31
N VAL A 83 4.92 -1.28 6.64
CA VAL A 83 3.95 -2.37 6.66
C VAL A 83 3.88 -2.98 5.26
N ASN A 84 4.26 -4.25 5.15
CA ASN A 84 4.25 -4.99 3.89
C ASN A 84 3.99 -6.48 4.18
N ASN A 85 3.56 -7.26 3.20
CA ASN A 85 3.39 -8.70 3.37
C ASN A 85 4.72 -9.41 3.70
N ASN A 86 5.82 -8.95 3.09
CA ASN A 86 7.18 -9.49 3.20
C ASN A 86 8.16 -8.42 3.70
N ALA A 87 9.40 -8.82 4.01
CA ALA A 87 10.48 -7.92 4.42
C ALA A 87 11.54 -7.71 3.31
N GLY A 88 11.11 -7.73 2.04
CA GLY A 88 12.01 -7.56 0.90
C GLY A 88 12.72 -8.86 0.45
N ASN A 89 13.16 -8.86 -0.80
CA ASN A 89 13.81 -9.99 -1.48
C ASN A 89 14.95 -9.48 -2.37
N GLY A 90 16.11 -10.10 -2.29
CA GLY A 90 17.28 -9.69 -3.06
C GLY A 90 17.78 -8.31 -2.62
N ASP A 91 18.12 -7.47 -3.60
CA ASP A 91 18.76 -6.16 -3.38
C ASP A 91 17.96 -4.98 -3.98
N THR A 92 16.70 -5.20 -4.37
CA THR A 92 15.87 -4.17 -5.04
C THR A 92 14.59 -3.86 -4.26
N GLY A 93 13.96 -2.73 -4.60
CA GLY A 93 12.68 -2.31 -4.03
C GLY A 93 12.71 -2.25 -2.51
N LEU A 94 11.80 -2.97 -1.83
CA LEU A 94 11.74 -2.96 -0.36
C LEU A 94 13.07 -3.39 0.28
N ALA A 95 13.79 -4.37 -0.28
CA ALA A 95 15.09 -4.77 0.27
C ALA A 95 16.12 -3.65 0.17
N ALA A 96 16.14 -2.91 -0.94
CA ALA A 96 17.00 -1.74 -1.10
C ALA A 96 16.66 -0.65 -0.07
N LEU A 97 15.37 -0.41 0.20
CA LEU A 97 14.95 0.53 1.24
C LEU A 97 15.44 0.11 2.62
N LEU A 98 15.31 -1.16 2.98
CA LEU A 98 15.83 -1.68 4.25
C LEU A 98 17.35 -1.50 4.35
N ALA A 99 18.08 -1.80 3.27
CA ALA A 99 19.55 -1.70 3.21
C ALA A 99 20.07 -0.27 3.50
N THR A 100 19.24 0.76 3.29
CA THR A 100 19.60 2.14 3.63
C THR A 100 19.74 2.38 5.14
N GLY A 101 19.25 1.48 5.99
CA GLY A 101 19.22 1.65 7.45
C GLY A 101 18.21 2.69 7.94
N ARG A 102 17.26 3.09 7.09
CA ARG A 102 16.28 4.15 7.38
C ARG A 102 14.93 3.64 7.89
N VAL A 103 14.75 2.32 7.94
CA VAL A 103 13.55 1.67 8.46
C VAL A 103 13.83 1.20 9.88
N ARG A 104 13.12 1.75 10.86
CA ARG A 104 13.23 1.35 12.27
C ARG A 104 12.47 0.06 12.54
N LYS A 105 11.29 -0.10 11.93
CA LYS A 105 10.38 -1.22 12.20
C LYS A 105 9.73 -1.75 10.94
N VAL A 106 9.57 -3.07 10.85
CA VAL A 106 8.76 -3.75 9.85
C VAL A 106 7.61 -4.49 10.52
N VAL A 107 6.39 -4.27 10.01
CA VAL A 107 5.21 -5.09 10.31
C VAL A 107 4.93 -5.96 9.09
N CYS A 108 5.07 -7.27 9.22
CA CYS A 108 4.85 -8.17 8.09
C CYS A 108 4.39 -9.56 8.50
N SER A 109 3.97 -10.37 7.53
CA SER A 109 3.54 -11.75 7.77
C SER A 109 4.58 -12.80 7.45
N PHE A 110 5.51 -12.49 6.56
CA PHE A 110 6.51 -13.45 6.12
C PHE A 110 7.88 -12.77 5.92
N PRO A 111 8.62 -12.52 7.01
CA PRO A 111 9.87 -11.76 6.99
C PRO A 111 11.07 -12.54 6.41
N ARG A 112 11.08 -13.87 6.58
CA ARG A 112 12.24 -14.70 6.24
C ARG A 112 11.97 -15.56 5.01
N GLN A 113 12.82 -15.42 4.00
CA GLN A 113 12.81 -16.20 2.76
C GLN A 113 14.26 -16.59 2.39
N HIS A 114 14.46 -17.39 1.35
CA HIS A 114 15.81 -17.82 0.95
C HIS A 114 16.72 -16.65 0.53
N ASP A 115 16.14 -15.54 0.09
CA ASP A 115 16.79 -14.36 -0.45
C ASP A 115 16.52 -13.08 0.37
N SER A 116 16.18 -13.21 1.67
CA SER A 116 15.92 -12.07 2.57
C SER A 116 17.17 -11.61 3.35
N TRP A 117 18.36 -11.67 2.75
CA TRP A 117 19.64 -11.48 3.46
C TRP A 117 19.77 -10.09 4.11
N VAL A 118 19.28 -9.03 3.47
CA VAL A 118 19.29 -7.67 4.02
C VAL A 118 18.51 -7.60 5.33
N PHE A 119 17.28 -8.13 5.33
CA PHE A 119 16.45 -8.15 6.53
C PHE A 119 17.06 -9.03 7.64
N ASP A 120 17.54 -10.22 7.29
CA ASP A 120 18.16 -11.16 8.24
C ASP A 120 19.36 -10.51 8.95
N GLU A 121 20.22 -9.76 8.23
CA GLU A 121 21.35 -9.04 8.81
C GLU A 121 20.89 -7.92 9.76
N LEU A 122 19.96 -7.06 9.30
CA LEU A 122 19.46 -5.94 10.10
C LEU A 122 18.77 -6.41 11.38
N TYR A 123 17.97 -7.47 11.29
CA TYR A 123 17.23 -8.02 12.42
C TYR A 123 18.18 -8.67 13.45
N ARG A 124 19.13 -9.50 12.99
CA ARG A 124 20.10 -10.15 13.89
C ARG A 124 21.06 -9.17 14.56
N SER A 125 21.36 -8.05 13.90
CA SER A 125 22.17 -6.97 14.48
C SER A 125 21.38 -6.03 15.38
N GLY A 126 20.06 -6.22 15.54
CA GLY A 126 19.21 -5.36 16.35
C GLY A 126 18.99 -3.96 15.77
N ARG A 127 19.28 -3.76 14.48
CA ARG A 127 19.11 -2.47 13.78
C ARG A 127 17.69 -2.24 13.25
N ILE A 128 16.84 -3.26 13.28
CA ILE A 128 15.44 -3.17 12.86
C ILE A 128 14.53 -4.00 13.78
N GLU A 129 13.38 -3.45 14.12
CA GLU A 129 12.32 -4.12 14.87
C GLU A 129 11.41 -4.91 13.92
N LEU A 130 10.87 -6.03 14.40
CA LEU A 130 9.89 -6.84 13.69
C LEU A 130 8.63 -7.02 14.53
N GLU A 131 7.47 -6.67 13.95
CA GLU A 131 6.17 -7.15 14.39
C GLU A 131 5.68 -8.21 13.38
N LEU A 132 5.69 -9.47 13.79
CA LEU A 132 5.18 -10.57 12.97
C LEU A 132 3.66 -10.70 13.15
N VAL A 133 2.92 -10.65 12.05
CA VAL A 133 1.45 -10.71 12.05
C VAL A 133 0.98 -11.78 11.07
N PRO A 134 0.09 -12.72 11.45
CA PRO A 134 -0.47 -13.67 10.49
C PRO A 134 -1.05 -12.95 9.27
N GLN A 135 -0.79 -13.43 8.05
CA GLN A 135 -1.15 -12.71 6.81
C GLN A 135 -2.63 -12.31 6.74
N GLY A 136 -3.54 -13.20 7.17
CA GLY A 136 -4.97 -12.90 7.26
C GLY A 136 -5.28 -11.76 8.23
N ASN A 137 -4.66 -11.78 9.42
CA ASN A 137 -4.80 -10.70 10.39
C ASN A 137 -4.14 -9.40 9.88
N LEU A 138 -3.00 -9.46 9.17
CA LEU A 138 -2.38 -8.28 8.58
C LEU A 138 -3.33 -7.60 7.59
N ALA A 139 -3.90 -8.37 6.66
CA ALA A 139 -4.87 -7.88 5.70
C ALA A 139 -6.12 -7.30 6.40
N GLU A 140 -6.66 -8.00 7.39
CA GLU A 140 -7.87 -7.58 8.10
C GLU A 140 -7.64 -6.38 9.02
N ARG A 141 -6.45 -6.26 9.66
CA ARG A 141 -6.07 -5.07 10.44
C ARG A 141 -5.97 -3.82 9.56
N ILE A 142 -5.41 -3.94 8.35
CA ILE A 142 -5.37 -2.85 7.39
C ILE A 142 -6.79 -2.52 6.90
N ARG A 143 -7.58 -3.52 6.52
CA ARG A 143 -8.97 -3.33 6.08
C ARG A 143 -9.83 -2.69 7.16
N ALA A 144 -9.67 -3.10 8.42
CA ALA A 144 -10.38 -2.54 9.57
C ALA A 144 -10.08 -1.05 9.73
N ALA A 145 -8.83 -0.63 9.54
CA ALA A 145 -8.45 0.78 9.59
C ALA A 145 -9.17 1.59 8.52
N GLY A 146 -9.13 1.15 7.27
CA GLY A 146 -9.80 1.85 6.17
C GLY A 146 -11.33 1.85 6.26
N ALA A 147 -11.91 0.92 7.02
CA ALA A 147 -13.34 0.87 7.29
C ALA A 147 -13.76 1.61 8.57
N GLY A 148 -12.82 2.16 9.35
CA GLY A 148 -13.12 2.81 10.63
C GLY A 148 -13.56 1.85 11.75
N ILE A 149 -13.17 0.57 11.68
CA ILE A 149 -13.48 -0.45 12.69
C ILE A 149 -12.41 -0.39 13.78
N GLY A 150 -12.80 -0.25 15.05
CA GLY A 150 -11.84 -0.03 16.16
C GLY A 150 -11.03 -1.26 16.59
N ALA A 151 -11.56 -2.47 16.40
CA ALA A 151 -10.89 -3.75 16.64
C ALA A 151 -11.75 -4.91 16.10
N PHE A 152 -11.18 -6.10 15.95
CA PHE A 152 -11.92 -7.33 15.61
C PHE A 152 -11.32 -8.55 16.31
N TYR A 153 -12.13 -9.60 16.48
CA TYR A 153 -11.66 -10.88 17.01
C TYR A 153 -11.34 -11.84 15.87
N SER A 154 -10.18 -12.50 15.93
CA SER A 154 -9.73 -13.51 14.97
C SER A 154 -9.31 -14.79 15.69
N PRO A 155 -9.65 -15.98 15.18
CA PRO A 155 -9.16 -17.22 15.77
C PRO A 155 -7.71 -17.50 15.36
N THR A 156 -7.16 -16.75 14.40
CA THR A 156 -5.81 -16.92 13.90
C THR A 156 -4.79 -16.50 14.96
N GLY A 157 -3.91 -17.41 15.34
CA GLY A 157 -2.85 -17.19 16.33
C GLY A 157 -3.17 -17.72 17.73
N VAL A 158 -4.42 -18.09 18.01
CA VAL A 158 -4.83 -18.73 19.28
C VAL A 158 -3.95 -19.96 19.57
N GLY A 159 -3.47 -20.07 20.80
CA GLY A 159 -2.57 -21.15 21.23
C GLY A 159 -1.12 -21.04 20.75
N THR A 160 -0.72 -19.89 20.19
CA THR A 160 0.65 -19.63 19.73
C THR A 160 1.24 -18.40 20.43
N LEU A 161 2.54 -18.17 20.29
CA LEU A 161 3.22 -16.96 20.79
C LEU A 161 2.59 -15.65 20.24
N LEU A 162 1.93 -15.71 19.07
CA LEU A 162 1.30 -14.54 18.45
C LEU A 162 0.02 -14.08 19.17
N ALA A 163 -0.51 -14.89 20.09
CA ALA A 163 -1.65 -14.57 20.95
C ALA A 163 -1.23 -14.05 22.34
N GLU A 164 0.05 -14.14 22.71
CA GLU A 164 0.50 -13.73 24.04
C GLU A 164 0.24 -12.25 24.29
N GLY A 165 -0.34 -11.93 25.46
CA GLY A 165 -0.68 -10.57 25.87
C GLY A 165 -1.90 -9.96 25.18
N LYS A 166 -2.54 -10.65 24.23
CA LYS A 166 -3.79 -10.19 23.59
C LYS A 166 -5.01 -10.56 24.42
N GLU A 167 -6.04 -9.72 24.38
CA GLU A 167 -7.35 -10.08 24.92
C GLU A 167 -7.92 -11.28 24.14
N SER A 168 -8.43 -12.30 24.83
CA SER A 168 -9.14 -13.41 24.21
C SER A 168 -10.61 -13.47 24.62
N ARG A 169 -11.43 -14.06 23.74
CA ARG A 169 -12.87 -14.25 23.96
C ARG A 169 -13.35 -15.55 23.35
N ILE A 170 -14.24 -16.24 24.05
CA ILE A 170 -15.00 -17.37 23.47
C ILE A 170 -16.24 -16.80 22.77
N ILE A 171 -16.36 -17.06 21.47
CA ILE A 171 -17.51 -16.69 20.64
C ILE A 171 -18.02 -17.99 20.00
N ASP A 172 -19.28 -18.34 20.25
CA ASP A 172 -19.92 -19.56 19.76
C ASP A 172 -19.10 -20.84 20.02
N GLY A 173 -18.52 -20.94 21.22
CA GLY A 173 -17.74 -22.11 21.66
C GLY A 173 -16.32 -22.19 21.10
N ARG A 174 -15.86 -21.20 20.33
CA ARG A 174 -14.48 -21.12 19.81
C ARG A 174 -13.75 -19.93 20.41
N GLU A 175 -12.46 -20.09 20.72
CA GLU A 175 -11.60 -19.00 21.19
C GLU A 175 -11.10 -18.12 20.04
N TYR A 176 -11.04 -16.82 20.29
CA TYR A 176 -10.54 -15.78 19.41
C TYR A 176 -9.65 -14.81 20.19
N VAL A 177 -8.73 -14.14 19.50
CA VAL A 177 -7.91 -13.04 20.04
C VAL A 177 -8.26 -11.71 19.39
N LEU A 178 -8.18 -10.64 20.18
CA LEU A 178 -8.43 -9.27 19.74
C LEU A 178 -7.25 -8.74 18.90
N GLU A 179 -7.56 -8.20 17.74
CA GLU A 179 -6.62 -7.54 16.83
C GLU A 179 -7.03 -6.07 16.61
N TYR A 180 -6.04 -5.19 16.54
CA TYR A 180 -6.24 -3.75 16.36
C TYR A 180 -5.89 -3.30 14.94
N PRO A 181 -6.59 -2.29 14.39
CA PRO A 181 -6.32 -1.79 13.05
C PRO A 181 -4.89 -1.30 12.83
N ILE A 182 -4.43 -1.38 11.59
CA ILE A 182 -3.17 -0.76 11.14
C ILE A 182 -3.53 0.34 10.15
N ALA A 183 -3.46 1.59 10.61
CA ALA A 183 -3.51 2.78 9.77
C ALA A 183 -2.09 3.29 9.52
N ALA A 184 -1.93 4.12 8.49
CA ALA A 184 -0.63 4.71 8.14
C ALA A 184 -0.76 6.17 7.69
N ASP A 185 0.37 6.87 7.68
CA ASP A 185 0.46 8.21 7.12
C ASP A 185 0.41 8.14 5.59
N TYR A 186 1.16 7.21 5.00
CA TYR A 186 1.25 7.04 3.56
C TYR A 186 0.99 5.60 3.12
N ALA A 187 0.42 5.43 1.92
CA ALA A 187 0.41 4.16 1.19
C ALA A 187 1.08 4.33 -0.18
N LEU A 188 2.04 3.47 -0.49
CA LEU A 188 2.65 3.36 -1.81
C LEU A 188 2.08 2.11 -2.50
N ILE A 189 1.45 2.27 -3.67
CA ILE A 189 0.71 1.18 -4.32
C ILE A 189 1.06 1.10 -5.81
N GLY A 190 1.21 -0.12 -6.32
CA GLY A 190 1.29 -0.38 -7.75
C GLY A 190 -0.06 -0.83 -8.32
N ALA A 191 -0.52 -0.22 -9.40
CA ALA A 191 -1.69 -0.66 -10.17
C ALA A 191 -1.36 -0.78 -11.67
N LEU A 192 -2.31 -1.28 -12.47
CA LEU A 192 -2.14 -1.40 -13.92
C LEU A 192 -2.49 -0.09 -14.62
N ARG A 193 -3.72 0.38 -14.40
CA ARG A 193 -4.26 1.60 -15.02
C ARG A 193 -4.95 2.45 -13.98
N ALA A 194 -4.90 3.76 -14.19
CA ALA A 194 -5.77 4.70 -13.51
C ALA A 194 -6.49 5.62 -14.49
N ASP A 195 -7.52 6.31 -14.02
CA ASP A 195 -8.00 7.56 -14.62
C ASP A 195 -7.57 8.78 -13.78
N ARG A 196 -7.80 10.00 -14.28
CA ARG A 196 -7.39 11.23 -13.54
C ARG A 196 -8.13 11.44 -12.21
N TRP A 197 -9.22 10.73 -11.95
CA TRP A 197 -9.95 10.78 -10.67
C TRP A 197 -9.36 9.82 -9.63
N GLY A 198 -8.51 8.89 -10.06
CA GLY A 198 -7.84 7.91 -9.22
C GLY A 198 -8.49 6.53 -9.20
N ASN A 199 -9.46 6.25 -10.07
CA ASN A 199 -10.02 4.89 -10.14
C ASN A 199 -8.95 3.93 -10.65
N LEU A 200 -8.76 2.80 -9.97
CA LEU A 200 -7.70 1.84 -10.30
C LEU A 200 -8.25 0.49 -10.76
N VAL A 201 -7.58 -0.08 -11.75
CA VAL A 201 -7.65 -1.51 -12.08
C VAL A 201 -6.28 -2.15 -11.94
N TYR A 202 -6.28 -3.46 -11.63
CA TYR A 202 -5.06 -4.23 -11.36
C TYR A 202 -4.96 -5.42 -12.31
N ARG A 203 -3.74 -5.95 -12.47
CA ARG A 203 -3.48 -7.13 -13.30
C ARG A 203 -3.21 -8.36 -12.43
N LYS A 204 -4.13 -9.33 -12.44
CA LYS A 204 -3.95 -10.65 -11.81
C LYS A 204 -3.51 -10.53 -10.33
N THR A 205 -2.48 -11.27 -9.93
CA THR A 205 -1.95 -11.34 -8.56
C THR A 205 -1.19 -10.09 -8.11
N ALA A 206 -0.88 -9.16 -9.02
CA ALA A 206 -0.30 -7.87 -8.66
C ALA A 206 -1.28 -6.95 -7.92
N ARG A 207 -2.56 -7.34 -7.79
CA ARG A 207 -3.57 -6.66 -6.97
C ARG A 207 -3.27 -6.75 -5.47
N ASN A 208 -3.08 -7.97 -4.96
CA ASN A 208 -2.77 -8.33 -3.58
C ASN A 208 -3.30 -7.33 -2.50
N PHE A 209 -2.40 -6.69 -1.75
CA PHE A 209 -2.71 -5.78 -0.63
C PHE A 209 -3.09 -4.36 -1.08
N GLY A 210 -2.87 -4.00 -2.35
CA GLY A 210 -3.08 -2.64 -2.86
C GLY A 210 -4.44 -2.05 -2.47
N PRO A 211 -5.57 -2.69 -2.78
CA PRO A 211 -6.88 -2.13 -2.47
C PRO A 211 -7.14 -1.87 -0.98
N VAL A 212 -6.71 -2.77 -0.10
CA VAL A 212 -6.92 -2.59 1.35
C VAL A 212 -5.99 -1.52 1.92
N MET A 213 -4.75 -1.42 1.42
CA MET A 213 -3.80 -0.39 1.83
C MET A 213 -4.24 1.01 1.38
N ALA A 214 -4.84 1.14 0.18
CA ALA A 214 -5.32 2.42 -0.34
C ALA A 214 -6.33 3.09 0.61
N ALA A 215 -7.19 2.28 1.23
CA ALA A 215 -8.21 2.79 2.14
C ALA A 215 -7.67 3.10 3.54
N ALA A 216 -6.48 2.63 3.90
CA ALA A 216 -5.97 2.62 5.28
C ALA A 216 -4.87 3.65 5.56
N ALA A 217 -4.59 4.55 4.62
CA ALA A 217 -3.60 5.61 4.77
C ALA A 217 -4.22 7.01 4.68
N ALA A 218 -3.58 7.99 5.32
CA ALA A 218 -3.96 9.39 5.21
C ALA A 218 -3.63 9.99 3.83
N THR A 219 -2.61 9.46 3.15
CA THR A 219 -2.28 9.82 1.77
C THR A 219 -1.89 8.58 0.96
N THR A 220 -2.62 8.31 -0.10
CA THR A 220 -2.37 7.18 -1.01
C THR A 220 -1.73 7.66 -2.31
N ILE A 221 -0.53 7.15 -2.57
CA ILE A 221 0.30 7.43 -3.72
C ILE A 221 0.40 6.17 -4.58
N VAL A 222 -0.05 6.27 -5.83
CA VAL A 222 -0.17 5.14 -6.73
C VAL A 222 0.73 5.35 -7.93
N GLN A 223 1.56 4.35 -8.24
CA GLN A 223 2.18 4.27 -9.55
C GLN A 223 1.38 3.36 -10.47
N VAL A 224 1.25 3.77 -11.72
CA VAL A 224 0.53 3.02 -12.76
C VAL A 224 1.34 2.92 -14.04
N ASP A 225 1.09 1.84 -14.78
CA ASP A 225 1.71 1.64 -16.08
C ASP A 225 1.19 2.68 -17.08
N GLU A 226 -0.11 3.01 -17.02
CA GLU A 226 -0.72 4.05 -17.87
C GLU A 226 -1.92 4.73 -17.20
N VAL A 227 -2.22 5.95 -17.64
CA VAL A 227 -3.47 6.65 -17.32
C VAL A 227 -4.36 6.69 -18.55
N VAL A 228 -5.61 6.28 -18.39
CA VAL A 228 -6.63 6.32 -19.45
C VAL A 228 -7.52 7.56 -19.30
N PRO A 229 -8.16 8.02 -20.40
CA PRO A 229 -9.17 9.07 -20.31
C PRO A 229 -10.33 8.69 -19.38
N LEU A 230 -11.01 9.67 -18.78
CA LEU A 230 -12.24 9.41 -18.02
C LEU A 230 -13.26 8.66 -18.86
N GLY A 231 -13.90 7.65 -18.24
CA GLY A 231 -14.80 6.73 -18.94
C GLY A 231 -14.08 5.61 -19.71
N GLY A 232 -12.75 5.64 -19.79
CA GLY A 232 -11.94 4.57 -20.39
C GLY A 232 -11.77 3.34 -19.50
N LEU A 233 -12.13 3.43 -18.22
CA LEU A 233 -12.26 2.27 -17.32
C LEU A 233 -13.74 1.87 -17.24
N ASP A 234 -14.01 0.59 -17.45
CA ASP A 234 -15.32 0.00 -17.14
C ASP A 234 -15.60 0.15 -15.64
N PRO A 235 -16.68 0.83 -15.21
CA PRO A 235 -17.02 0.99 -13.80
C PRO A 235 -17.10 -0.34 -13.02
N GLU A 236 -17.54 -1.44 -13.66
CA GLU A 236 -17.64 -2.76 -13.02
C GLU A 236 -16.28 -3.45 -12.88
N ALA A 237 -15.26 -2.97 -13.60
CA ALA A 237 -13.89 -3.46 -13.47
C ALA A 237 -13.06 -2.66 -12.45
N VAL A 238 -13.52 -1.48 -12.02
CA VAL A 238 -12.83 -0.64 -11.02
C VAL A 238 -12.76 -1.38 -9.69
N VAL A 239 -11.53 -1.61 -9.23
CA VAL A 239 -11.27 -2.34 -7.98
C VAL A 239 -11.12 -1.38 -6.81
N THR A 240 -10.35 -0.31 -7.01
CA THR A 240 -10.12 0.72 -5.99
C THR A 240 -10.75 2.01 -6.50
N PRO A 241 -11.88 2.44 -5.94
CA PRO A 241 -12.50 3.70 -6.29
C PRO A 241 -11.56 4.88 -6.01
N GLY A 242 -11.59 5.90 -6.87
CA GLY A 242 -10.67 7.03 -6.79
C GLY A 242 -10.77 7.88 -5.53
N ILE A 243 -11.78 7.66 -4.68
CA ILE A 243 -11.87 8.30 -3.37
C ILE A 243 -10.71 7.91 -2.43
N PHE A 244 -10.11 6.73 -2.62
CA PHE A 244 -9.00 6.23 -1.79
C PHE A 244 -7.62 6.56 -2.37
N VAL A 245 -7.54 7.39 -3.41
CA VAL A 245 -6.30 7.71 -4.11
C VAL A 245 -6.12 9.22 -4.11
N ASP A 246 -4.94 9.68 -3.68
CA ASP A 246 -4.61 11.11 -3.63
C ASP A 246 -3.67 11.53 -4.75
N ARG A 247 -2.72 10.65 -5.11
CA ARG A 247 -1.64 10.96 -6.06
C ARG A 247 -1.42 9.81 -7.02
N ILE A 248 -1.27 10.13 -8.31
CA ILE A 248 -1.02 9.17 -9.38
C ILE A 248 0.29 9.54 -10.07
N VAL A 249 1.19 8.58 -10.24
CA VAL A 249 2.43 8.73 -10.99
C VAL A 249 2.41 7.72 -12.14
N VAL A 250 2.65 8.20 -13.35
CA VAL A 250 2.74 7.33 -14.54
C VAL A 250 4.19 6.93 -14.74
N THR A 251 4.49 5.64 -14.60
CA THR A 251 5.85 5.10 -14.72
C THR A 251 6.09 4.39 -16.05
N GLY A 252 5.04 4.21 -16.85
CA GLY A 252 5.11 3.45 -18.10
C GLY A 252 5.06 1.94 -17.86
N PRO A 253 5.05 1.14 -18.96
CA PRO A 253 5.00 -0.31 -18.87
C PRO A 253 6.23 -0.85 -18.13
N ARG A 254 6.00 -1.86 -17.29
CA ARG A 254 7.05 -2.44 -16.44
C ARG A 254 8.12 -3.12 -17.32
N PRO A 255 9.42 -2.86 -17.10
CA PRO A 255 10.49 -3.37 -17.97
C PRO A 255 10.54 -4.90 -18.12
N TRP A 256 10.09 -5.63 -17.09
CA TRP A 256 10.00 -7.10 -17.08
C TRP A 256 8.71 -7.64 -17.71
N LEU A 257 7.93 -6.79 -18.39
CA LEU A 257 6.73 -7.17 -19.12
C LEU A 257 6.79 -6.58 -20.53
N ARG A 258 6.84 -7.44 -21.56
CA ARG A 258 6.85 -7.05 -22.97
C ARG A 258 5.70 -7.74 -23.67
N ASP A 259 4.83 -6.98 -24.33
CA ASP A 259 3.64 -7.48 -25.02
C ASP A 259 2.74 -8.38 -24.14
N GLY A 260 2.68 -8.07 -22.85
CA GLY A 260 1.89 -8.81 -21.87
C GLY A 260 2.49 -10.14 -21.39
N ALA A 261 3.68 -10.51 -21.91
CA ALA A 261 4.50 -11.64 -21.45
C ALA A 261 5.61 -11.16 -20.51
N PHE A 262 5.95 -11.98 -19.51
CA PHE A 262 7.05 -11.67 -18.59
C PHE A 262 8.38 -11.87 -19.34
N VAL A 263 9.31 -10.92 -19.19
CA VAL A 263 10.64 -10.95 -19.80
C VAL A 263 11.69 -10.87 -18.71
N GLY A 264 12.57 -11.87 -18.66
CA GLY A 264 13.47 -12.13 -17.53
C GLY A 264 12.79 -12.99 -16.46
N GLY A 265 13.32 -12.98 -15.23
CA GLY A 265 12.78 -13.76 -14.10
C GLY A 265 13.68 -14.90 -13.70
N VAL A 266 13.20 -15.75 -12.81
CA VAL A 266 13.86 -16.98 -12.41
C VAL A 266 12.87 -18.15 -12.48
N ASP A 267 13.35 -19.37 -12.72
CA ASP A 267 12.53 -20.58 -12.58
C ASP A 267 12.16 -20.84 -11.12
N LEU A 268 11.46 -21.95 -10.86
CA LEU A 268 11.03 -22.32 -9.50
C LEU A 268 12.22 -22.55 -8.56
N GLU A 269 13.39 -22.83 -9.12
CA GLU A 269 14.66 -23.10 -8.47
C GLU A 269 15.53 -21.84 -8.30
N GLY A 270 15.10 -20.68 -8.82
CA GLY A 270 15.84 -19.43 -8.70
C GLY A 270 16.85 -19.19 -9.82
N THR A 271 16.86 -20.01 -10.88
CA THR A 271 17.74 -19.86 -12.05
C THR A 271 17.21 -18.77 -12.98
N PRO A 272 18.01 -17.76 -13.38
CA PRO A 272 17.57 -16.73 -14.32
C PRO A 272 17.00 -17.31 -15.62
N LEU A 273 15.78 -16.88 -15.98
CA LEU A 273 15.16 -17.18 -17.26
C LEU A 273 15.77 -16.26 -18.33
N ASP A 274 16.14 -16.83 -19.48
CA ASP A 274 16.63 -16.04 -20.62
C ASP A 274 15.64 -14.93 -21.00
N PRO A 275 16.12 -13.75 -21.42
CA PRO A 275 15.24 -12.71 -21.93
C PRO A 275 14.46 -13.26 -23.11
N ALA A 276 13.13 -13.14 -23.07
CA ALA A 276 12.26 -13.55 -24.17
C ALA A 276 12.79 -12.95 -25.49
N PRO A 277 12.94 -13.76 -26.55
CA PRO A 277 13.43 -13.26 -27.83
C PRO A 277 12.53 -12.12 -28.32
N ALA A 278 13.14 -11.08 -28.88
CA ALA A 278 12.39 -9.97 -29.46
C ALA A 278 11.39 -10.52 -30.48
N ALA A 279 10.10 -10.15 -30.33
CA ALA A 279 9.09 -10.51 -31.30
C ALA A 279 9.54 -9.99 -32.68
N THR A 280 9.94 -10.91 -33.56
CA THR A 280 10.19 -10.59 -34.96
C THR A 280 8.87 -10.11 -35.54
N GLY A 281 8.83 -8.83 -35.93
CA GLY A 281 7.66 -8.25 -36.58
C GLY A 281 7.23 -9.13 -37.75
N VAL A 282 5.96 -9.54 -37.73
CA VAL A 282 5.35 -10.17 -38.89
C VAL A 282 5.13 -9.05 -39.90
N ALA A 283 6.07 -8.92 -40.83
CA ALA A 283 5.84 -8.25 -42.08
C ALA A 283 4.99 -9.18 -42.97
N SER A 284 3.68 -8.94 -43.02
CA SER A 284 2.81 -8.96 -44.21
C SER A 284 1.36 -8.76 -43.81
#